data_AF-A0A959I549-F1
#
_entry.id   AF-A0A959I549-F1
#
_cell.length_a   1.000
_cell.length_b   1.000
_cell.length_c   1.000
_cell.angle_alpha   90.00
_cell.angle_beta   90.00
_cell.angle_gamma   90.00
#
_symmetry.space_group_name_H-M   'P 1'
#
loop_
_entity.id
_entity.type
_entity.pdbx_description
1 polymer ?
#
loop_
_entity_poly.entity_id
_entity_poly.type
_entity_poly.pdbx_seq_one_letter_code
_entity_poly.pdbx_strand_id
1 'polypeptide(L)'
;MKKSLILFVLAAALFGYRSVSGQACLPEGITFATQQQVDHFALDYPDCTEIEGDVEISGGTITDLTGLLQLTAIGGDLRIYGNGSLPRLDGLDNLATIGGNLWIQHNPLLLNASGLDALTQIGHDLDIRHNHLLSHLGSLNALQWIGDALKIQSNNSLIAINGLNDLTTIGSDLSVVDNPSLTTLSSLENLLQVGGHLTIEGNNDLITLNGLNSLQTIDGDLLILRNSSLNNLGGLFDLVAVGGSILIHDNQAQTSLTGMCNLYSVSGDFVLYQNPNLASLTGLNNLNAIGGALMIYYNHALPDLSGFSQLQAVGDDLILFQNAQLVSLHGLEGLASIGGSLIFEQNGQLTDLQGLDQLTSIGSDLILQKTCLNSLNGLQSLNEIAGSLKLTENLFLSDLSSLEHPVYIGADLLITGNPLLSECAVQAVCDYLLSPAGSITIEDNAPGCATVEEVETACTVGSTEPGHSWQTIGLSPNPTDGRLDIAGLEGLEGLLHVHDGSGRILLEQSFAGPATIDLGTIAPGLYYLSIRTSKQTICRKFIRE
;
A
#
# COMPACT_ATOMS: atom_id res chain seq x y z
N MET A 1 -5.43 -11.78 84.27
CA MET A 1 -6.38 -12.25 85.31
C MET A 1 -7.63 -12.80 84.64
N LYS A 2 -7.96 -14.07 84.95
CA LYS A 2 -9.24 -14.81 84.85
C LYS A 2 -10.04 -14.76 83.52
N LYS A 3 -10.11 -15.84 82.72
CA LYS A 3 -10.79 -17.16 82.88
C LYS A 3 -12.31 -17.10 83.05
N SER A 4 -13.03 -17.66 82.07
CA SER A 4 -14.04 -18.75 82.15
C SER A 4 -14.48 -19.03 80.71
N LEU A 5 -14.45 -20.21 80.05
CA LEU A 5 -14.60 -21.64 80.35
C LEU A 5 -15.87 -22.02 81.10
N ILE A 6 -16.77 -22.71 80.37
CA ILE A 6 -17.72 -23.81 80.65
C ILE A 6 -18.74 -23.77 79.48
N LEU A 7 -19.30 -24.82 78.89
CA LEU A 7 -19.03 -26.26 78.65
C LEU A 7 -20.26 -26.71 77.81
N PHE A 8 -20.05 -27.60 76.84
CA PHE A 8 -21.04 -28.25 75.96
C PHE A 8 -22.30 -28.81 76.65
N VAL A 9 -23.46 -28.72 75.96
CA VAL A 9 -24.43 -29.84 75.84
C VAL A 9 -25.00 -29.87 74.42
N LEU A 10 -24.79 -31.00 73.73
CA LEU A 10 -25.39 -31.39 72.46
C LEU A 10 -26.93 -31.47 72.54
N ALA A 11 -27.60 -30.97 71.51
CA ALA A 11 -28.87 -31.53 71.06
C ALA A 11 -28.84 -31.61 69.53
N ALA A 12 -28.55 -32.82 69.04
CA ALA A 12 -28.63 -33.17 67.63
C ALA A 12 -30.11 -33.17 67.20
N ALA A 13 -30.49 -32.20 66.37
CA ALA A 13 -31.67 -32.30 65.51
C ALA A 13 -31.16 -32.37 64.07
N LEU A 14 -31.31 -33.56 63.48
CA LEU A 14 -31.10 -33.86 62.08
C LEU A 14 -31.95 -32.93 61.20
N PHE A 15 -31.36 -31.84 60.72
CA PHE A 15 -31.67 -31.33 59.40
C PHE A 15 -30.39 -31.46 58.58
N GLY A 16 -30.33 -32.51 57.78
CA GLY A 16 -29.37 -32.58 56.70
C GLY A 16 -29.68 -31.45 55.74
N TYR A 17 -29.01 -30.30 55.92
CA TYR A 17 -28.77 -29.41 54.81
C TYR A 17 -27.87 -30.19 53.85
N ARG A 18 -28.49 -30.90 52.90
CA ARG A 18 -27.84 -31.15 51.63
C ARG A 18 -27.62 -29.75 51.07
N SER A 19 -26.38 -29.27 51.16
CA SER A 19 -25.87 -28.32 50.18
C SER A 19 -26.10 -28.95 48.81
N VAL A 20 -27.20 -28.57 48.16
CA VAL A 20 -27.39 -28.79 46.74
C VAL A 20 -26.32 -27.90 46.12
N SER A 21 -25.19 -28.50 45.75
CA SER A 21 -24.33 -27.92 44.73
C SER A 21 -25.26 -27.53 43.58
N GLY A 22 -25.28 -26.24 43.18
CA GLY A 22 -26.02 -25.82 41.99
C GLY A 22 -25.70 -26.81 40.88
N GLN A 23 -26.74 -27.44 40.34
CA GLN A 23 -26.55 -28.40 39.26
C GLN A 23 -25.89 -27.62 38.11
N ALA A 24 -24.72 -28.09 37.65
CA ALA A 24 -24.05 -27.50 36.51
C ALA A 24 -25.06 -27.35 35.38
N CYS A 25 -25.26 -26.13 34.88
CA CYS A 25 -26.28 -25.95 33.86
C CYS A 25 -25.65 -26.23 32.49
N LEU A 26 -26.01 -27.40 31.96
CA LEU A 26 -25.69 -27.81 30.58
C LEU A 26 -24.19 -27.65 30.25
N PRO A 27 -23.27 -28.34 30.98
CA PRO A 27 -21.82 -28.26 30.75
C PRO A 27 -21.39 -28.80 29.37
N GLU A 28 -22.18 -29.69 28.78
CA GLU A 28 -21.96 -30.19 27.42
C GLU A 28 -22.65 -29.33 26.35
N GLY A 29 -23.35 -28.27 26.75
CA GLY A 29 -24.10 -27.40 25.86
C GLY A 29 -25.51 -27.89 25.51
N ILE A 30 -26.14 -27.19 24.56
CA ILE A 30 -27.49 -27.46 24.06
C ILE A 30 -27.67 -27.04 22.60
N THR A 31 -28.47 -27.81 21.86
CA THR A 31 -28.89 -27.46 20.49
C THR A 31 -30.40 -27.23 20.42
N PHE A 32 -30.79 -26.05 19.95
CA PHE A 32 -32.15 -25.67 19.61
C PHE A 32 -32.37 -25.86 18.10
N ALA A 33 -33.00 -26.97 17.73
CA ALA A 33 -33.34 -27.30 16.34
C ALA A 33 -34.81 -27.01 15.99
N THR A 34 -35.65 -26.69 17.00
CA THR A 34 -37.09 -26.45 16.84
C THR A 34 -37.57 -25.32 17.74
N GLN A 35 -38.62 -24.61 17.31
CA GLN A 35 -39.25 -23.55 18.11
C GLN A 35 -39.72 -24.06 19.48
N GLN A 36 -40.23 -25.29 19.54
CA GLN A 36 -40.69 -25.88 20.80
C GLN A 36 -39.56 -26.00 21.85
N GLN A 37 -38.34 -26.36 21.44
CA GLN A 37 -37.20 -26.43 22.37
C GLN A 37 -36.84 -25.06 22.94
N VAL A 38 -36.97 -24.00 22.13
CA VAL A 38 -36.76 -22.62 22.57
C VAL A 38 -37.86 -22.22 23.56
N ASP A 39 -39.13 -22.42 23.19
CA ASP A 39 -40.29 -22.04 24.00
C ASP A 39 -40.32 -22.76 25.36
N HIS A 40 -39.83 -23.99 25.41
CA HIS A 40 -39.82 -24.82 26.62
C HIS A 40 -38.55 -24.64 27.48
N PHE A 41 -37.53 -23.91 27.04
CA PHE A 41 -36.26 -23.82 27.74
C PHE A 41 -36.42 -23.43 29.22
N ALA A 42 -37.20 -22.38 29.48
CA ALA A 42 -37.50 -21.92 30.85
C ALA A 42 -38.31 -22.91 31.69
N LEU A 43 -39.03 -23.84 31.06
CA LEU A 43 -39.77 -24.91 31.76
C LEU A 43 -38.85 -26.10 32.07
N ASP A 44 -37.98 -26.45 31.13
CA ASP A 44 -37.06 -27.58 31.25
C ASP A 44 -35.85 -27.26 32.15
N TYR A 45 -35.42 -25.99 32.17
CA TYR A 45 -34.26 -25.49 32.91
C TYR A 45 -34.54 -24.18 33.67
N PRO A 46 -35.48 -24.15 34.63
CA PRO A 46 -36.00 -22.90 35.23
C PRO A 46 -34.96 -22.06 35.99
N ASP A 47 -33.92 -22.68 36.56
CA ASP A 47 -32.86 -21.99 37.31
C ASP A 47 -31.58 -21.77 36.49
N CYS A 48 -31.60 -22.07 35.18
CA CYS A 48 -30.43 -21.95 34.32
C CYS A 48 -30.31 -20.56 33.70
N THR A 49 -29.53 -19.68 34.31
CA THR A 49 -29.20 -18.35 33.76
C THR A 49 -27.89 -18.35 32.99
N GLU A 50 -27.03 -19.34 33.20
CA GLU A 50 -25.74 -19.49 32.52
C GLU A 50 -25.63 -20.90 31.97
N ILE A 51 -25.45 -21.05 30.66
CA ILE A 51 -25.15 -22.35 30.05
C ILE A 51 -23.64 -22.50 30.05
N GLU A 52 -23.11 -23.52 30.73
CA GLU A 52 -21.67 -23.72 30.87
C GLU A 52 -20.98 -24.16 29.55
N GLY A 53 -21.69 -24.93 28.71
CA GLY A 53 -21.18 -25.39 27.42
C GLY A 53 -21.61 -24.54 26.22
N ASP A 54 -21.53 -25.14 25.02
CA ASP A 54 -21.89 -24.49 23.76
C ASP A 54 -23.41 -24.38 23.57
N VAL A 55 -23.87 -23.32 22.92
CA VAL A 55 -25.26 -23.14 22.49
C VAL A 55 -25.31 -23.10 20.96
N GLU A 56 -26.09 -23.99 20.36
CA GLU A 56 -26.37 -23.95 18.93
C GLU A 56 -27.88 -23.72 18.69
N ILE A 57 -28.20 -22.71 17.87
CA ILE A 57 -29.55 -22.40 17.39
C ILE A 57 -29.53 -22.60 15.87
N SER A 58 -30.09 -23.72 15.41
CA SER A 58 -29.98 -24.16 14.01
C SER A 58 -31.25 -24.77 13.41
N GLY A 59 -32.42 -24.27 13.85
CA GLY A 59 -33.73 -24.71 13.38
C GLY A 59 -34.30 -23.81 12.29
N GLY A 60 -34.46 -24.33 11.07
CA GLY A 60 -35.01 -23.56 9.94
C GLY A 60 -36.43 -22.98 10.15
N THR A 61 -37.18 -23.52 11.12
CA THR A 61 -38.53 -23.07 11.49
C THR A 61 -38.59 -22.23 12.78
N ILE A 62 -37.45 -21.95 13.41
CA ILE A 62 -37.37 -21.06 14.57
C ILE A 62 -37.64 -19.63 14.09
N THR A 63 -38.57 -18.95 14.76
CA THR A 63 -39.02 -17.59 14.43
C THR A 63 -38.85 -16.61 15.59
N ASP A 64 -38.64 -17.11 16.81
CA ASP A 64 -38.60 -16.30 18.01
C ASP A 64 -37.66 -16.92 19.05
N LEU A 65 -36.87 -16.10 19.75
CA LEU A 65 -35.94 -16.54 20.80
C LEU A 65 -36.39 -16.15 22.21
N THR A 66 -37.58 -15.55 22.39
CA THR A 66 -38.03 -15.03 23.69
C THR A 66 -38.09 -16.07 24.83
N GLY A 67 -38.16 -17.36 24.51
CA GLY A 67 -38.02 -18.45 25.49
C GLY A 67 -36.64 -18.50 26.20
N LEU A 68 -35.64 -17.77 25.69
CA LEU A 68 -34.26 -17.72 26.21
C LEU A 68 -33.97 -16.49 27.09
N LEU A 69 -34.97 -15.65 27.39
CA LEU A 69 -34.78 -14.38 28.10
C LEU A 69 -34.09 -14.48 29.47
N GLN A 70 -34.10 -15.66 30.10
CA GLN A 70 -33.43 -15.87 31.39
C GLN A 70 -31.91 -15.99 31.29
N LEU A 71 -31.37 -16.22 30.08
CA LEU A 71 -29.94 -16.40 29.88
C LEU A 71 -29.19 -15.07 30.01
N THR A 72 -28.16 -15.08 30.85
CA THR A 72 -27.25 -13.97 31.09
C THR A 72 -25.82 -14.27 30.67
N ALA A 73 -25.45 -15.55 30.54
CA ALA A 73 -24.12 -15.96 30.12
C ALA A 73 -24.13 -17.29 29.36
N ILE A 74 -23.16 -17.44 28.46
CA ILE A 74 -22.82 -18.71 27.82
C ILE A 74 -21.31 -18.91 28.02
N GLY A 75 -20.91 -20.01 28.66
CA GLY A 75 -19.51 -20.34 28.92
C GLY A 75 -18.76 -20.79 27.67
N GLY A 76 -19.43 -21.50 26.76
CA GLY A 76 -18.89 -21.93 25.47
C GLY A 76 -19.22 -20.99 24.30
N ASP A 77 -19.28 -21.57 23.11
CA ASP A 77 -19.63 -20.86 21.87
C ASP A 77 -21.14 -20.63 21.76
N LEU A 78 -21.57 -19.51 21.19
CA LEU A 78 -22.94 -19.30 20.71
C LEU A 78 -22.97 -19.32 19.18
N ARG A 79 -23.62 -20.34 18.61
CA ARG A 79 -23.82 -20.49 17.15
C ARG A 79 -25.28 -20.24 16.79
N ILE A 80 -25.56 -19.20 16.03
CA ILE A 80 -26.88 -18.91 15.43
C ILE A 80 -26.73 -19.12 13.93
N TYR A 81 -27.10 -20.32 13.46
CA TYR A 81 -26.73 -20.80 12.14
C TYR A 81 -27.93 -21.32 11.35
N GLY A 82 -28.13 -20.86 10.13
CA GLY A 82 -29.07 -21.51 9.20
C GLY A 82 -30.55 -21.37 9.56
N ASN A 83 -30.93 -20.36 10.38
CA ASN A 83 -32.32 -20.17 10.78
C ASN A 83 -33.11 -19.46 9.67
N GLY A 84 -33.74 -20.27 8.83
CA GLY A 84 -34.49 -19.82 7.64
C GLY A 84 -35.69 -18.89 7.91
N SER A 85 -36.21 -18.87 9.15
CA SER A 85 -37.41 -18.13 9.52
C SER A 85 -37.20 -17.05 10.59
N LEU A 86 -35.98 -16.89 11.11
CA LEU A 86 -35.67 -16.04 12.27
C LEU A 86 -35.36 -14.60 11.83
N PRO A 87 -36.17 -13.59 12.20
CA PRO A 87 -35.98 -12.22 11.74
C PRO A 87 -35.11 -11.34 12.66
N ARG A 88 -34.92 -11.75 13.92
CA ARG A 88 -34.26 -10.98 14.99
C ARG A 88 -33.81 -11.91 16.11
N LEU A 89 -32.99 -11.41 17.03
CA LEU A 89 -32.47 -12.18 18.16
C LEU A 89 -33.13 -11.79 19.50
N ASP A 90 -34.22 -11.00 19.48
CA ASP A 90 -35.07 -10.71 20.65
C ASP A 90 -35.34 -12.00 21.44
N GLY A 91 -35.02 -11.97 22.72
CA GLY A 91 -34.94 -13.15 23.58
C GLY A 91 -33.56 -13.43 24.15
N LEU A 92 -32.50 -12.91 23.54
CA LEU A 92 -31.15 -12.91 24.10
C LEU A 92 -30.81 -11.63 24.86
N ASP A 93 -31.80 -10.77 25.13
CA ASP A 93 -31.62 -9.37 25.57
C ASP A 93 -30.82 -9.21 26.87
N ASN A 94 -30.79 -10.25 27.71
CA ASN A 94 -30.08 -10.25 28.99
C ASN A 94 -28.69 -10.89 28.91
N LEU A 95 -28.28 -11.41 27.75
CA LEU A 95 -27.01 -12.09 27.55
C LEU A 95 -25.87 -11.09 27.63
N ALA A 96 -25.13 -11.13 28.73
CA ALA A 96 -24.08 -10.18 29.04
C ALA A 96 -22.68 -10.64 28.61
N THR A 97 -22.45 -11.96 28.56
CA THR A 97 -21.13 -12.54 28.25
C THR A 97 -21.24 -13.83 27.44
N ILE A 98 -20.30 -14.02 26.53
CA ILE A 98 -20.03 -15.28 25.83
C ILE A 98 -18.55 -15.61 26.06
N GLY A 99 -18.26 -16.75 26.67
CA GLY A 99 -16.89 -17.21 26.94
C GLY A 99 -16.18 -17.71 25.68
N GLY A 100 -16.93 -18.26 24.73
CA GLY A 100 -16.47 -18.72 23.43
C GLY A 100 -16.59 -17.69 22.31
N ASN A 101 -16.83 -18.20 21.11
CA ASN A 101 -17.11 -17.48 19.88
C ASN A 101 -18.61 -17.14 19.76
N LEU A 102 -18.93 -16.02 19.11
CA LEU A 102 -20.27 -15.69 18.65
C LEU A 102 -20.32 -15.79 17.12
N TRP A 103 -21.01 -16.81 16.61
CA TRP A 103 -21.26 -17.00 15.19
C TRP A 103 -22.72 -16.69 14.84
N ILE A 104 -22.95 -15.68 14.00
CA ILE A 104 -24.26 -15.36 13.44
C ILE A 104 -24.16 -15.55 11.93
N GLN A 105 -24.55 -16.71 11.44
CA GLN A 105 -24.25 -17.11 10.07
C GLN A 105 -25.43 -17.72 9.33
N HIS A 106 -25.53 -17.43 8.02
CA HIS A 106 -26.53 -18.06 7.14
C HIS A 106 -27.98 -17.93 7.65
N ASN A 107 -28.35 -16.81 8.29
CA ASN A 107 -29.73 -16.54 8.70
C ASN A 107 -30.39 -15.59 7.68
N PRO A 108 -31.07 -16.13 6.66
CA PRO A 108 -31.50 -15.36 5.49
C PRO A 108 -32.50 -14.26 5.79
N LEU A 109 -33.32 -14.41 6.84
CA LEU A 109 -34.35 -13.43 7.20
C LEU A 109 -33.94 -12.49 8.32
N LEU A 110 -32.74 -12.63 8.88
CA LEU A 110 -32.26 -11.80 9.97
C LEU A 110 -32.08 -10.35 9.50
N LEU A 111 -32.79 -9.41 10.11
CA LEU A 111 -32.81 -8.00 9.69
C LEU A 111 -31.77 -7.14 10.43
N ASN A 112 -31.51 -7.48 11.68
CA ASN A 112 -30.54 -6.85 12.58
C ASN A 112 -30.13 -7.83 13.70
N ALA A 113 -29.18 -7.43 14.55
CA ALA A 113 -28.77 -8.21 15.72
C ALA A 113 -29.49 -7.80 17.02
N SER A 114 -30.70 -7.21 16.93
CA SER A 114 -31.48 -6.80 18.12
C SER A 114 -31.71 -7.97 19.07
N GLY A 115 -31.53 -7.72 20.36
CA GLY A 115 -31.48 -8.73 21.40
C GLY A 115 -30.08 -9.05 21.93
N LEU A 116 -29.02 -8.35 21.49
CA LEU A 116 -27.66 -8.51 22.05
C LEU A 116 -27.15 -7.26 22.79
N ASP A 117 -28.05 -6.33 23.12
CA ASP A 117 -27.71 -5.00 23.64
C ASP A 117 -26.95 -5.01 24.97
N ALA A 118 -27.12 -6.07 25.76
CA ALA A 118 -26.44 -6.26 27.03
C ALA A 118 -25.05 -6.90 26.90
N LEU A 119 -24.67 -7.38 25.71
CA LEU A 119 -23.43 -8.12 25.52
C LEU A 119 -22.22 -7.20 25.67
N THR A 120 -21.41 -7.44 26.69
CA THR A 120 -20.24 -6.63 27.01
C THR A 120 -18.92 -7.25 26.57
N GLN A 121 -18.91 -8.58 26.41
CA GLN A 121 -17.69 -9.36 26.19
C GLN A 121 -17.96 -10.62 25.37
N ILE A 122 -17.06 -10.87 24.43
CA ILE A 122 -16.90 -12.14 23.69
C ILE A 122 -15.46 -12.62 23.91
N GLY A 123 -15.30 -13.84 24.43
CA GLY A 123 -13.99 -14.38 24.80
C GLY A 123 -13.08 -14.68 23.61
N HIS A 124 -13.64 -15.00 22.44
CA HIS A 124 -12.92 -15.31 21.21
C HIS A 124 -13.46 -14.49 20.01
N ASP A 125 -13.85 -15.13 18.90
CA ASP A 125 -14.27 -14.45 17.67
C ASP A 125 -15.72 -13.95 17.74
N LEU A 126 -15.97 -12.76 17.16
CA LEU A 126 -17.29 -12.34 16.68
C LEU A 126 -17.34 -12.47 15.17
N ASP A 127 -18.21 -13.32 14.64
CA ASP A 127 -18.28 -13.57 13.21
C ASP A 127 -19.74 -13.57 12.70
N ILE A 128 -20.02 -12.56 11.90
CA ILE A 128 -21.32 -12.26 11.31
C ILE A 128 -21.20 -12.37 9.80
N ARG A 129 -21.70 -13.47 9.22
CA ARG A 129 -21.58 -13.70 7.77
C ARG A 129 -22.79 -14.31 7.09
N HIS A 130 -22.94 -14.00 5.80
CA HIS A 130 -24.00 -14.58 4.97
C HIS A 130 -25.43 -14.37 5.51
N ASN A 131 -25.68 -13.25 6.21
CA ASN A 131 -27.03 -12.84 6.63
C ASN A 131 -27.53 -11.78 5.65
N HIS A 132 -28.06 -12.21 4.51
CA HIS A 132 -28.20 -11.33 3.35
C HIS A 132 -29.23 -10.20 3.51
N LEU A 133 -30.21 -10.31 4.42
CA LEU A 133 -31.15 -9.23 4.76
C LEU A 133 -30.71 -8.39 5.96
N LEU A 134 -29.57 -8.71 6.58
CA LEU A 134 -29.02 -7.96 7.70
C LEU A 134 -28.65 -6.57 7.19
N SER A 135 -29.36 -5.55 7.67
CA SER A 135 -29.15 -4.18 7.18
C SER A 135 -28.27 -3.34 8.09
N HIS A 136 -28.23 -3.70 9.38
CA HIS A 136 -27.58 -2.96 10.47
C HIS A 136 -27.28 -3.96 11.61
N LEU A 137 -26.24 -3.75 12.43
CA LEU A 137 -26.04 -4.58 13.64
C LEU A 137 -26.95 -4.10 14.78
N GLY A 138 -26.91 -2.79 15.06
CA GLY A 138 -27.85 -2.05 15.90
C GLY A 138 -27.79 -2.29 17.42
N SER A 139 -27.06 -3.31 17.87
CA SER A 139 -27.39 -3.94 19.16
C SER A 139 -26.19 -4.48 19.93
N LEU A 140 -24.97 -4.04 19.64
CA LEU A 140 -23.75 -4.46 20.35
C LEU A 140 -23.10 -3.27 21.08
N ASN A 141 -23.90 -2.25 21.41
CA ASN A 141 -23.39 -0.94 21.84
C ASN A 141 -22.53 -1.02 23.11
N ALA A 142 -22.80 -2.00 23.98
CA ALA A 142 -22.08 -2.24 25.23
C ALA A 142 -20.84 -3.14 25.06
N LEU A 143 -20.58 -3.68 23.86
CA LEU A 143 -19.49 -4.60 23.60
C LEU A 143 -18.16 -3.84 23.65
N GLN A 144 -17.37 -4.13 24.67
CA GLN A 144 -16.10 -3.44 24.93
C GLN A 144 -14.89 -4.22 24.44
N TRP A 145 -15.01 -5.55 24.40
CA TRP A 145 -13.88 -6.44 24.14
C TRP A 145 -14.29 -7.66 23.30
N ILE A 146 -13.48 -7.94 22.28
CA ILE A 146 -13.46 -9.17 21.50
C ILE A 146 -12.06 -9.77 21.68
N GLY A 147 -12.00 -10.98 22.22
CA GLY A 147 -10.73 -11.61 22.57
C GLY A 147 -9.84 -11.90 21.37
N ASP A 148 -10.44 -12.34 20.26
CA ASP A 148 -9.72 -12.68 19.03
C ASP A 148 -10.20 -11.78 17.87
N ALA A 149 -10.87 -12.32 16.85
CA ALA A 149 -11.18 -11.60 15.62
C ALA A 149 -12.63 -11.09 15.52
N LEU A 150 -12.80 -9.94 14.85
CA LEU A 150 -14.10 -9.42 14.39
C LEU A 150 -14.23 -9.61 12.87
N LYS A 151 -15.15 -10.47 12.44
CA LYS A 151 -15.40 -10.79 11.03
C LYS A 151 -16.82 -10.41 10.63
N ILE A 152 -16.97 -9.47 9.72
CA ILE A 152 -18.26 -9.06 9.13
C ILE A 152 -18.17 -9.28 7.63
N GLN A 153 -18.78 -10.37 7.16
CA GLN A 153 -18.51 -10.86 5.80
C GLN A 153 -19.77 -11.21 5.00
N SER A 154 -19.84 -10.81 3.73
CA SER A 154 -20.92 -11.26 2.82
C SER A 154 -22.34 -10.96 3.33
N ASN A 155 -22.57 -9.82 3.98
CA ASN A 155 -23.89 -9.36 4.39
C ASN A 155 -24.38 -8.29 3.40
N ASN A 156 -24.95 -8.75 2.27
CA ASN A 156 -25.20 -7.90 1.10
C ASN A 156 -26.09 -6.67 1.35
N SER A 157 -26.99 -6.70 2.33
CA SER A 157 -27.88 -5.57 2.64
C SER A 157 -27.33 -4.67 3.75
N LEU A 158 -26.15 -4.97 4.32
CA LEU A 158 -25.59 -4.24 5.45
C LEU A 158 -25.15 -2.85 5.01
N ILE A 159 -25.78 -1.81 5.53
CA ILE A 159 -25.51 -0.41 5.16
C ILE A 159 -24.55 0.26 6.14
N ALA A 160 -24.56 -0.15 7.41
CA ALA A 160 -23.68 0.35 8.45
C ALA A 160 -23.41 -0.71 9.54
N ILE A 161 -22.22 -0.67 10.16
CA ILE A 161 -21.80 -1.54 11.28
C ILE A 161 -22.23 -0.92 12.64
N ASN A 162 -23.36 -0.21 12.69
CA ASN A 162 -23.78 0.54 13.87
C ASN A 162 -23.85 -0.30 15.15
N GLY A 163 -23.39 0.28 16.25
CA GLY A 163 -23.49 -0.33 17.58
C GLY A 163 -22.28 -1.14 18.01
N LEU A 164 -21.06 -0.73 17.65
CA LEU A 164 -19.80 -1.19 18.23
C LEU A 164 -19.07 -0.03 18.95
N ASN A 165 -19.82 0.99 19.38
CA ASN A 165 -19.25 2.28 19.76
C ASN A 165 -18.33 2.20 20.99
N ASP A 166 -18.51 1.24 21.88
CA ASP A 166 -17.68 1.07 23.07
C ASP A 166 -16.48 0.11 22.84
N LEU A 167 -16.34 -0.45 21.64
CA LEU A 167 -15.26 -1.36 21.30
C LEU A 167 -13.95 -0.59 21.17
N THR A 168 -12.98 -0.91 22.03
CA THR A 168 -11.69 -0.21 22.08
C THR A 168 -10.52 -1.04 21.55
N THR A 169 -10.63 -2.36 21.57
CA THR A 169 -9.56 -3.28 21.15
C THR A 169 -10.13 -4.55 20.54
N ILE A 170 -9.49 -5.01 19.48
CA ILE A 170 -9.69 -6.33 18.89
C ILE A 170 -8.37 -7.08 19.05
N GLY A 171 -8.38 -8.24 19.72
CA GLY A 171 -7.15 -8.95 20.09
C GLY A 171 -6.40 -9.57 18.91
N SER A 172 -7.11 -9.85 17.80
CA SER A 172 -6.53 -10.32 16.55
C SER A 172 -7.08 -9.52 15.36
N ASP A 173 -7.74 -10.16 14.40
CA ASP A 173 -8.04 -9.55 13.09
C ASP A 173 -9.36 -8.78 13.09
N LEU A 174 -9.38 -7.63 12.41
CA LEU A 174 -10.60 -6.94 12.00
C LEU A 174 -10.80 -7.14 10.49
N SER A 175 -11.84 -7.87 10.11
CA SER A 175 -12.16 -8.17 8.72
C SER A 175 -13.57 -7.72 8.34
N VAL A 176 -13.68 -6.69 7.52
CA VAL A 176 -14.93 -6.22 6.90
C VAL A 176 -14.87 -6.48 5.40
N VAL A 177 -15.48 -7.59 4.95
CA VAL A 177 -15.26 -8.12 3.60
C VAL A 177 -16.57 -8.42 2.87
N ASP A 178 -16.67 -8.06 1.60
CA ASP A 178 -17.81 -8.37 0.73
C ASP A 178 -19.16 -7.90 1.30
N ASN A 179 -19.24 -6.70 1.89
CA ASN A 179 -20.51 -6.06 2.26
C ASN A 179 -20.80 -4.92 1.28
N PRO A 180 -21.27 -5.22 0.05
CA PRO A 180 -21.28 -4.25 -1.04
C PRO A 180 -22.11 -2.99 -0.78
N SER A 181 -23.17 -3.07 0.04
CA SER A 181 -24.01 -1.92 0.42
C SER A 181 -23.50 -1.13 1.63
N LEU A 182 -22.36 -1.52 2.22
CA LEU A 182 -21.81 -0.87 3.41
C LEU A 182 -21.27 0.51 3.03
N THR A 183 -21.78 1.54 3.69
CA THR A 183 -21.44 2.95 3.40
C THR A 183 -20.54 3.59 4.46
N THR A 184 -20.46 3.02 5.66
CA THR A 184 -19.75 3.64 6.79
C THR A 184 -19.29 2.64 7.85
N LEU A 185 -18.18 2.99 8.51
CA LEU A 185 -17.59 2.29 9.67
C LEU A 185 -17.76 3.07 10.98
N SER A 186 -18.63 4.10 11.04
CA SER A 186 -18.70 5.11 12.11
C SER A 186 -18.93 4.58 13.54
N SER A 187 -19.20 3.30 13.71
CA SER A 187 -19.29 2.68 15.03
C SER A 187 -17.96 2.28 15.64
N LEU A 188 -16.86 2.32 14.89
CA LEU A 188 -15.53 1.93 15.37
C LEU A 188 -14.72 3.11 15.89
N GLU A 189 -15.36 4.26 16.17
CA GLU A 189 -14.68 5.54 16.46
C GLU A 189 -13.76 5.50 17.67
N ASN A 190 -14.00 4.57 18.61
CA ASN A 190 -13.20 4.37 19.81
C ASN A 190 -12.20 3.21 19.70
N LEU A 191 -12.10 2.54 18.55
CA LEU A 191 -11.15 1.45 18.33
C LEU A 191 -9.73 2.03 18.28
N LEU A 192 -8.89 1.63 19.24
CA LEU A 192 -7.52 2.13 19.39
C LEU A 192 -6.48 1.20 18.75
N GLN A 193 -6.74 -0.10 18.75
CA GLN A 193 -5.79 -1.13 18.32
C GLN A 193 -6.49 -2.33 17.68
N VAL A 194 -5.84 -2.84 16.63
CA VAL A 194 -6.09 -4.18 16.04
C VAL A 194 -4.83 -5.02 16.25
N GLY A 195 -4.94 -6.10 17.03
CA GLY A 195 -3.80 -6.96 17.40
C GLY A 195 -3.32 -7.90 16.29
N GLY A 196 -4.04 -7.98 15.18
CA GLY A 196 -3.68 -8.73 13.97
C GLY A 196 -3.87 -7.89 12.71
N HIS A 197 -4.49 -8.47 11.69
CA HIS A 197 -4.69 -7.82 10.39
C HIS A 197 -5.95 -6.94 10.39
N LEU A 198 -5.89 -5.80 9.68
CA LEU A 198 -7.07 -5.02 9.30
C LEU A 198 -7.34 -5.21 7.81
N THR A 199 -8.44 -5.91 7.48
CA THR A 199 -8.90 -6.14 6.11
C THR A 199 -10.21 -5.41 5.85
N ILE A 200 -10.20 -4.46 4.91
CA ILE A 200 -11.40 -3.82 4.36
C ILE A 200 -11.44 -4.12 2.87
N GLU A 201 -12.33 -5.03 2.47
CA GLU A 201 -12.36 -5.54 1.10
C GLU A 201 -13.76 -5.67 0.51
N GLY A 202 -13.93 -5.32 -0.77
CA GLY A 202 -15.18 -5.59 -1.51
C GLY A 202 -16.40 -4.83 -0.97
N ASN A 203 -16.22 -3.73 -0.25
CA ASN A 203 -17.29 -2.88 0.26
C ASN A 203 -17.56 -1.76 -0.75
N ASN A 204 -18.26 -2.10 -1.83
CA ASN A 204 -18.35 -1.26 -3.04
C ASN A 204 -18.95 0.14 -2.81
N ASP A 205 -19.86 0.30 -1.86
CA ASP A 205 -20.51 1.59 -1.53
C ASP A 205 -19.77 2.38 -0.42
N LEU A 206 -18.66 1.85 0.12
CA LEU A 206 -17.88 2.50 1.17
C LEU A 206 -17.05 3.64 0.57
N ILE A 207 -17.27 4.86 1.05
CA ILE A 207 -16.66 6.08 0.45
C ILE A 207 -15.37 6.49 1.15
N THR A 208 -15.28 6.26 2.46
CA THR A 208 -14.12 6.58 3.33
C THR A 208 -14.04 5.55 4.45
N LEU A 209 -12.90 5.51 5.15
CA LEU A 209 -12.72 4.70 6.37
C LEU A 209 -13.13 5.45 7.66
N ASN A 210 -13.85 6.57 7.52
CA ASN A 210 -14.35 7.34 8.66
C ASN A 210 -15.12 6.43 9.61
N GLY A 211 -14.73 6.48 10.88
CA GLY A 211 -15.07 5.48 11.86
C GLY A 211 -13.83 4.86 12.48
N LEU A 212 -12.69 4.82 11.79
CA LEU A 212 -11.43 4.31 12.38
C LEU A 212 -10.55 5.41 13.00
N ASN A 213 -11.11 6.59 13.26
CA ASN A 213 -10.34 7.83 13.49
C ASN A 213 -9.33 7.76 14.64
N SER A 214 -9.61 6.94 15.66
CA SER A 214 -8.77 6.77 16.85
C SER A 214 -7.81 5.58 16.76
N LEU A 215 -7.80 4.85 15.63
CA LEU A 215 -6.97 3.67 15.45
C LEU A 215 -5.50 4.09 15.37
N GLN A 216 -4.69 3.67 16.34
CA GLN A 216 -3.29 4.07 16.46
C GLN A 216 -2.32 3.03 15.92
N THR A 217 -2.65 1.75 16.09
CA THR A 217 -1.75 0.63 15.76
C THR A 217 -2.51 -0.53 15.14
N ILE A 218 -1.86 -1.15 14.16
CA ILE A 218 -2.23 -2.44 13.57
C ILE A 218 -0.98 -3.31 13.69
N ASP A 219 -1.05 -4.37 14.49
CA ASP A 219 0.14 -5.21 14.75
C ASP A 219 0.47 -6.12 13.55
N GLY A 220 -0.52 -6.45 12.72
CA GLY A 220 -0.38 -7.19 11.46
C GLY A 220 -0.44 -6.28 10.23
N ASP A 221 -1.05 -6.80 9.16
CA ASP A 221 -1.14 -6.11 7.86
C ASP A 221 -2.36 -5.19 7.78
N LEU A 222 -2.26 -4.15 6.94
CA LEU A 222 -3.38 -3.31 6.51
C LEU A 222 -3.71 -3.60 5.06
N LEU A 223 -4.89 -4.20 4.81
CA LEU A 223 -5.36 -4.57 3.48
C LEU A 223 -6.61 -3.76 3.11
N ILE A 224 -6.48 -2.83 2.16
CA ILE A 224 -7.60 -2.02 1.62
C ILE A 224 -7.78 -2.36 0.14
N LEU A 225 -8.69 -3.27 -0.15
CA LEU A 225 -8.76 -3.95 -1.45
C LEU A 225 -10.14 -3.83 -2.09
N ARG A 226 -10.21 -3.56 -3.39
CA ARG A 226 -11.47 -3.72 -4.17
C ARG A 226 -12.67 -2.94 -3.61
N ASN A 227 -12.47 -1.78 -2.96
CA ASN A 227 -13.55 -0.92 -2.49
C ASN A 227 -13.83 0.16 -3.54
N SER A 228 -14.72 -0.13 -4.50
CA SER A 228 -14.83 0.65 -5.74
C SER A 228 -15.18 2.13 -5.54
N SER A 229 -15.95 2.49 -4.51
CA SER A 229 -16.34 3.88 -4.22
C SER A 229 -15.42 4.60 -3.23
N LEU A 230 -14.40 3.90 -2.69
CA LEU A 230 -13.50 4.46 -1.70
C LEU A 230 -12.66 5.57 -2.36
N ASN A 231 -12.85 6.81 -1.93
CA ASN A 231 -12.20 7.97 -2.53
C ASN A 231 -10.82 8.26 -1.92
N ASN A 232 -10.70 8.02 -0.62
CA ASN A 232 -9.50 8.24 0.17
C ASN A 232 -9.56 7.40 1.46
N LEU A 233 -8.49 7.44 2.22
CA LEU A 233 -8.30 6.67 3.45
C LEU A 233 -8.63 7.49 4.72
N GLY A 234 -9.47 8.53 4.57
CA GLY A 234 -9.97 9.33 5.68
C GLY A 234 -10.56 8.42 6.74
N GLY A 235 -10.17 8.62 7.99
CA GLY A 235 -10.43 7.69 9.08
C GLY A 235 -9.17 7.06 9.67
N LEU A 236 -8.01 7.06 8.98
CA LEU A 236 -6.76 6.51 9.54
C LEU A 236 -5.82 7.59 10.12
N PHE A 237 -6.37 8.73 10.55
CA PHE A 237 -5.57 9.92 10.86
C PHE A 237 -4.59 9.68 12.01
N ASP A 238 -5.01 8.98 13.07
CA ASP A 238 -4.18 8.68 14.22
C ASP A 238 -3.29 7.43 14.05
N LEU A 239 -3.35 6.75 12.90
CA LEU A 239 -2.56 5.53 12.66
C LEU A 239 -1.08 5.90 12.59
N VAL A 240 -0.28 5.41 13.52
CA VAL A 240 1.16 5.72 13.63
C VAL A 240 2.01 4.61 13.01
N ALA A 241 1.62 3.35 13.16
CA ALA A 241 2.43 2.22 12.71
C ALA A 241 1.60 1.03 12.25
N VAL A 242 2.14 0.33 11.25
CA VAL A 242 1.68 -0.99 10.80
C VAL A 242 2.82 -1.98 11.02
N GLY A 243 2.57 -3.01 11.83
CA GLY A 243 3.53 -4.04 12.21
C GLY A 243 3.81 -5.07 11.12
N GLY A 244 2.90 -5.18 10.14
CA GLY A 244 3.08 -5.95 8.90
C GLY A 244 3.20 -5.06 7.67
N SER A 245 2.60 -5.50 6.56
CA SER A 245 2.58 -4.85 5.26
C SER A 245 1.32 -3.99 5.06
N ILE A 246 1.41 -2.99 4.19
CA ILE A 246 0.27 -2.23 3.66
C ILE A 246 0.03 -2.66 2.22
N LEU A 247 -1.16 -3.17 1.93
CA LEU A 247 -1.61 -3.51 0.57
C LEU A 247 -2.83 -2.65 0.22
N ILE A 248 -2.72 -1.84 -0.83
CA ILE A 248 -3.82 -0.98 -1.31
C ILE A 248 -3.98 -1.17 -2.82
N HIS A 249 -5.07 -1.82 -3.22
CA HIS A 249 -5.32 -2.04 -4.65
C HIS A 249 -6.78 -2.13 -5.06
N ASP A 250 -7.02 -1.95 -6.35
CA ASP A 250 -8.33 -2.03 -6.99
C ASP A 250 -9.39 -1.08 -6.38
N ASN A 251 -8.99 0.01 -5.72
CA ASN A 251 -9.90 1.04 -5.22
C ASN A 251 -10.15 2.08 -6.31
N GLN A 252 -11.12 1.80 -7.18
CA GLN A 252 -11.31 2.51 -8.45
C GLN A 252 -11.56 4.02 -8.29
N ALA A 253 -12.31 4.45 -7.27
CA ALA A 253 -12.58 5.86 -7.01
C ALA A 253 -11.46 6.57 -6.22
N GLN A 254 -10.42 5.86 -5.80
CA GLN A 254 -9.40 6.43 -4.92
C GLN A 254 -8.56 7.45 -5.67
N THR A 255 -8.52 8.68 -5.15
CA THR A 255 -7.79 9.80 -5.76
C THR A 255 -6.56 10.21 -4.98
N SER A 256 -6.53 9.91 -3.68
CA SER A 256 -5.37 10.14 -2.82
C SER A 256 -5.30 9.14 -1.65
N LEU A 257 -4.16 9.13 -0.97
CA LEU A 257 -3.95 8.43 0.30
C LEU A 257 -4.27 9.29 1.54
N THR A 258 -5.03 10.39 1.34
CA THR A 258 -5.37 11.32 2.42
C THR A 258 -6.06 10.55 3.54
N GLY A 259 -5.54 10.72 4.75
CA GLY A 259 -6.03 9.99 5.92
C GLY A 259 -4.93 9.33 6.73
N MET A 260 -3.75 9.04 6.18
CA MET A 260 -2.66 8.36 6.91
C MET A 260 -1.53 9.30 7.38
N CYS A 261 -1.82 10.59 7.60
CA CYS A 261 -0.77 11.59 7.73
C CYS A 261 0.10 11.45 8.97
N ASN A 262 -0.26 10.67 9.99
CA ASN A 262 0.60 10.35 11.13
C ASN A 262 1.35 9.02 11.01
N LEU A 263 1.14 8.28 9.91
CA LEU A 263 1.84 7.02 9.67
C LEU A 263 3.34 7.28 9.57
N TYR A 264 4.10 6.72 10.49
CA TYR A 264 5.53 6.93 10.63
C TYR A 264 6.35 5.75 10.09
N SER A 265 5.87 4.52 10.28
CA SER A 265 6.61 3.32 9.87
C SER A 265 5.69 2.17 9.43
N VAL A 266 6.17 1.42 8.44
CA VAL A 266 5.64 0.11 8.02
C VAL A 266 6.76 -0.90 8.18
N SER A 267 6.53 -1.98 8.94
CA SER A 267 7.60 -2.95 9.21
C SER A 267 7.79 -3.93 8.04
N GLY A 268 6.71 -4.25 7.32
CA GLY A 268 6.72 -5.06 6.11
C GLY A 268 6.75 -4.22 4.83
N ASP A 269 6.07 -4.72 3.80
CA ASP A 269 6.03 -4.12 2.47
C ASP A 269 4.99 -3.00 2.39
N PHE A 270 5.24 -2.02 1.53
CA PHE A 270 4.24 -1.06 1.09
C PHE A 270 3.91 -1.32 -0.39
N VAL A 271 2.73 -1.86 -0.66
CA VAL A 271 2.31 -2.32 -1.97
C VAL A 271 1.08 -1.56 -2.43
N LEU A 272 1.23 -0.80 -3.52
CA LEU A 272 0.20 0.07 -4.07
C LEU A 272 0.01 -0.22 -5.55
N TYR A 273 -1.13 -0.81 -5.93
CA TYR A 273 -1.35 -1.12 -7.34
C TYR A 273 -2.78 -1.06 -7.82
N GLN A 274 -2.97 -0.94 -9.14
CA GLN A 274 -4.30 -0.97 -9.76
C GLN A 274 -5.29 0.04 -9.14
N ASN A 275 -4.83 1.23 -8.74
CA ASN A 275 -5.70 2.35 -8.35
C ASN A 275 -5.65 3.40 -9.47
N PRO A 276 -6.41 3.23 -10.57
CA PRO A 276 -6.20 3.98 -11.81
C PRO A 276 -6.47 5.49 -11.69
N ASN A 277 -7.28 5.92 -10.72
CA ASN A 277 -7.59 7.33 -10.47
C ASN A 277 -6.70 7.98 -9.38
N LEU A 278 -5.73 7.24 -8.83
CA LEU A 278 -4.85 7.72 -7.78
C LEU A 278 -3.90 8.79 -8.35
N ALA A 279 -4.21 10.05 -8.07
CA ALA A 279 -3.48 11.19 -8.61
C ALA A 279 -2.49 11.79 -7.60
N SER A 280 -2.47 11.33 -6.36
CA SER A 280 -1.57 11.86 -5.34
C SER A 280 -1.32 10.86 -4.21
N LEU A 281 -0.09 10.83 -3.69
CA LEU A 281 0.27 10.13 -2.45
C LEU A 281 0.13 11.02 -1.20
N THR A 282 -0.52 12.19 -1.32
CA THR A 282 -0.85 13.05 -0.18
C THR A 282 -1.47 12.21 0.93
N GLY A 283 -0.93 12.35 2.15
CA GLY A 283 -1.32 11.52 3.28
C GLY A 283 -0.18 10.66 3.82
N LEU A 284 0.95 10.51 3.11
CA LEU A 284 2.11 9.75 3.60
C LEU A 284 3.28 10.62 4.11
N ASN A 285 3.06 11.93 4.27
CA ASN A 285 4.16 12.89 4.44
C ASN A 285 5.03 12.71 5.69
N ASN A 286 4.66 11.83 6.63
CA ASN A 286 5.44 11.50 7.83
C ASN A 286 6.05 10.09 7.79
N LEU A 287 5.79 9.31 6.73
CA LEU A 287 6.32 7.96 6.59
C LEU A 287 7.84 8.03 6.40
N ASN A 288 8.57 7.53 7.39
CA ASN A 288 10.02 7.66 7.45
C ASN A 288 10.75 6.39 7.03
N ALA A 289 10.15 5.21 7.28
CA ALA A 289 10.78 3.92 6.99
C ALA A 289 9.76 2.89 6.53
N ILE A 290 10.17 2.11 5.53
CA ILE A 290 9.52 0.87 5.09
C ILE A 290 10.53 -0.26 5.31
N GLY A 291 10.20 -1.22 6.17
CA GLY A 291 11.10 -2.31 6.54
C GLY A 291 11.23 -3.39 5.46
N GLY A 292 10.21 -3.56 4.62
CA GLY A 292 10.21 -4.42 3.45
C GLY A 292 10.37 -3.64 2.14
N ALA A 293 9.70 -4.12 1.09
CA ALA A 293 9.74 -3.54 -0.24
C ALA A 293 8.74 -2.38 -0.40
N LEU A 294 9.08 -1.40 -1.23
CA LEU A 294 8.16 -0.38 -1.74
C LEU A 294 7.80 -0.70 -3.18
N MET A 295 6.57 -1.14 -3.43
CA MET A 295 6.09 -1.56 -4.75
C MET A 295 4.92 -0.67 -5.21
N ILE A 296 5.11 0.05 -6.31
CA ILE A 296 4.07 0.91 -6.90
C ILE A 296 3.90 0.55 -8.37
N TYR A 297 2.75 0.02 -8.73
CA TYR A 297 2.53 -0.42 -10.11
C TYR A 297 1.09 -0.31 -10.61
N TYR A 298 0.89 -0.09 -11.91
CA TYR A 298 -0.45 0.14 -12.50
C TYR A 298 -1.26 1.30 -11.88
N ASN A 299 -0.62 2.32 -11.32
CA ASN A 299 -1.32 3.53 -10.85
C ASN A 299 -1.25 4.60 -11.95
N HIS A 300 -2.10 4.44 -12.95
CA HIS A 300 -1.98 5.19 -14.21
C HIS A 300 -2.14 6.71 -14.09
N ALA A 301 -2.78 7.24 -13.05
CA ALA A 301 -2.94 8.69 -12.87
C ALA A 301 -1.86 9.34 -12.00
N LEU A 302 -0.93 8.58 -11.43
CA LEU A 302 0.03 9.07 -10.44
C LEU A 302 1.18 9.85 -11.11
N PRO A 303 1.36 11.16 -10.83
CA PRO A 303 2.35 11.99 -11.52
C PRO A 303 3.74 11.99 -10.86
N ASP A 304 3.80 11.82 -9.55
CA ASP A 304 5.01 11.86 -8.74
C ASP A 304 4.86 11.06 -7.44
N LEU A 305 5.89 11.08 -6.60
CA LEU A 305 6.01 10.33 -5.36
C LEU A 305 5.99 11.23 -4.11
N SER A 306 5.43 12.45 -4.21
CA SER A 306 5.54 13.53 -3.21
C SER A 306 5.15 13.15 -1.79
N GLY A 307 4.28 12.15 -1.64
CA GLY A 307 3.89 11.60 -0.34
C GLY A 307 5.05 11.01 0.46
N PHE A 308 6.17 10.62 -0.16
CA PHE A 308 7.30 10.00 0.52
C PHE A 308 8.40 10.97 0.99
N SER A 309 8.13 12.28 1.04
CA SER A 309 9.16 13.31 1.31
C SER A 309 9.98 13.17 2.61
N GLN A 310 9.61 12.27 3.54
CA GLN A 310 10.35 11.95 4.77
C GLN A 310 10.96 10.54 4.77
N LEU A 311 10.76 9.76 3.72
CA LEU A 311 11.24 8.40 3.58
C LEU A 311 12.77 8.40 3.45
N GLN A 312 13.45 7.69 4.36
CA GLN A 312 14.91 7.64 4.42
C GLN A 312 15.48 6.32 3.94
N ALA A 313 14.73 5.23 4.08
CA ALA A 313 15.18 3.89 3.70
C ALA A 313 14.01 2.99 3.28
N VAL A 314 14.30 2.10 2.35
CA VAL A 314 13.50 0.92 1.99
C VAL A 314 14.35 -0.30 2.32
N GLY A 315 13.82 -1.21 3.15
CA GLY A 315 14.59 -2.35 3.65
C GLY A 315 14.81 -3.46 2.63
N ASP A 316 13.94 -3.56 1.62
CA ASP A 316 14.06 -4.50 0.50
C ASP A 316 13.98 -3.76 -0.86
N ASP A 317 13.30 -4.31 -1.86
CA ASP A 317 13.20 -3.74 -3.21
C ASP A 317 12.40 -2.42 -3.27
N LEU A 318 12.84 -1.49 -4.12
CA LEU A 318 12.04 -0.36 -4.62
C LEU A 318 11.64 -0.64 -6.08
N ILE A 319 10.34 -0.89 -6.30
CA ILE A 319 9.80 -1.29 -7.60
C ILE A 319 8.78 -0.27 -8.11
N LEU A 320 9.06 0.34 -9.27
CA LEU A 320 8.11 1.17 -10.00
C LEU A 320 7.83 0.54 -11.36
N PHE A 321 6.59 0.09 -11.57
CA PHE A 321 6.23 -0.63 -12.79
C PHE A 321 4.92 -0.14 -13.43
N GLN A 322 4.94 0.18 -14.72
CA GLN A 322 3.74 0.59 -15.47
C GLN A 322 2.93 1.75 -14.85
N ASN A 323 3.60 2.74 -14.27
CA ASN A 323 2.95 4.00 -13.84
C ASN A 323 2.99 5.01 -14.99
N ALA A 324 2.01 4.90 -15.89
CA ALA A 324 2.03 5.57 -17.20
C ALA A 324 2.05 7.12 -17.17
N GLN A 325 1.69 7.75 -16.05
CA GLN A 325 1.75 9.21 -15.89
C GLN A 325 2.85 9.67 -14.92
N LEU A 326 3.71 8.76 -14.44
CA LEU A 326 4.79 9.13 -13.52
C LEU A 326 5.86 9.92 -14.29
N VAL A 327 5.98 11.20 -13.97
CA VAL A 327 6.93 12.12 -14.61
C VAL A 327 8.16 12.37 -13.74
N SER A 328 8.03 12.25 -12.42
CA SER A 328 9.09 12.62 -11.46
C SER A 328 9.14 11.67 -10.26
N LEU A 329 10.33 11.54 -9.66
CA LEU A 329 10.52 10.87 -8.37
C LEU A 329 10.50 11.87 -7.20
N HIS A 330 10.02 13.10 -7.42
CA HIS A 330 9.82 14.08 -6.37
C HIS A 330 9.10 13.45 -5.18
N GLY A 331 9.63 13.63 -3.98
CA GLY A 331 9.25 12.92 -2.77
C GLY A 331 10.28 11.89 -2.30
N LEU A 332 11.19 11.41 -3.14
CA LEU A 332 12.25 10.49 -2.71
C LEU A 332 13.55 11.17 -2.28
N GLU A 333 13.60 12.49 -2.17
CA GLU A 333 14.85 13.26 -1.96
C GLU A 333 15.61 12.90 -0.67
N GLY A 334 14.91 12.32 0.31
CA GLY A 334 15.49 11.86 1.57
C GLY A 334 16.03 10.42 1.54
N LEU A 335 15.76 9.65 0.48
CA LEU A 335 16.07 8.23 0.40
C LEU A 335 17.57 8.01 0.27
N ALA A 336 18.19 7.44 1.31
CA ALA A 336 19.63 7.27 1.40
C ALA A 336 20.12 5.87 0.98
N SER A 337 19.28 4.84 1.16
CA SER A 337 19.63 3.43 0.91
C SER A 337 18.41 2.58 0.55
N ILE A 338 18.64 1.59 -0.32
CA ILE A 338 17.71 0.52 -0.65
C ILE A 338 18.40 -0.81 -0.29
N GLY A 339 17.79 -1.60 0.60
CA GLY A 339 18.36 -2.87 1.03
C GLY A 339 18.30 -3.98 -0.03
N GLY A 340 17.31 -3.91 -0.92
CA GLY A 340 17.16 -4.79 -2.08
C GLY A 340 17.55 -4.11 -3.40
N SER A 341 16.73 -4.35 -4.41
CA SER A 341 16.92 -3.92 -5.80
C SER A 341 16.19 -2.62 -6.09
N LEU A 342 16.72 -1.81 -6.99
CA LEU A 342 16.01 -0.67 -7.58
C LEU A 342 15.53 -1.09 -8.97
N ILE A 343 14.21 -1.24 -9.15
CA ILE A 343 13.61 -1.81 -10.38
C ILE A 343 12.59 -0.84 -10.96
N PHE A 344 12.98 -0.12 -12.02
CA PHE A 344 12.08 0.75 -12.78
C PHE A 344 11.82 0.19 -14.17
N GLU A 345 10.56 -0.19 -14.41
CA GLU A 345 10.15 -0.86 -15.62
C GLU A 345 8.91 -0.20 -16.24
N GLN A 346 8.97 0.09 -17.54
CA GLN A 346 7.80 0.57 -18.31
C GLN A 346 7.13 1.85 -17.76
N ASN A 347 7.90 2.78 -17.19
CA ASN A 347 7.42 4.11 -16.77
C ASN A 347 7.63 5.12 -17.92
N GLY A 348 6.65 5.18 -18.83
CA GLY A 348 6.77 5.86 -20.13
C GLY A 348 6.82 7.39 -20.12
N GLN A 349 6.79 8.04 -18.96
CA GLN A 349 6.92 9.50 -18.84
C GLN A 349 8.06 9.96 -17.91
N LEU A 350 8.76 9.03 -17.26
CA LEU A 350 9.88 9.34 -16.39
C LEU A 350 11.12 9.63 -17.23
N THR A 351 11.67 10.85 -17.13
CA THR A 351 12.76 11.32 -18.00
C THR A 351 14.14 11.37 -17.33
N ASP A 352 14.19 11.40 -16.01
CA ASP A 352 15.41 11.35 -15.21
C ASP A 352 15.10 10.72 -13.84
N LEU A 353 16.12 10.63 -12.98
CA LEU A 353 16.03 10.05 -11.65
C LEU A 353 16.17 11.12 -10.54
N GLN A 354 15.93 12.40 -10.86
CA GLN A 354 15.97 13.46 -9.85
C GLN A 354 14.96 13.16 -8.74
N GLY A 355 15.41 13.30 -7.50
CA GLY A 355 14.75 12.74 -6.33
C GLY A 355 15.55 11.62 -5.69
N LEU A 356 16.46 10.94 -6.41
CA LEU A 356 17.36 9.94 -5.82
C LEU A 356 18.74 10.49 -5.44
N ASP A 357 18.90 11.82 -5.41
CA ASP A 357 20.21 12.51 -5.28
C ASP A 357 20.98 12.17 -3.99
N GLN A 358 20.31 11.62 -2.97
CA GLN A 358 20.91 11.17 -1.71
C GLN A 358 21.14 9.66 -1.64
N LEU A 359 20.72 8.90 -2.65
CA LEU A 359 20.86 7.45 -2.68
C LEU A 359 22.33 7.05 -2.81
N THR A 360 22.84 6.33 -1.82
CA THR A 360 24.26 5.95 -1.74
C THR A 360 24.52 4.47 -1.99
N SER A 361 23.52 3.62 -1.79
CA SER A 361 23.67 2.16 -1.88
C SER A 361 22.38 1.47 -2.32
N ILE A 362 22.56 0.45 -3.16
CA ILE A 362 21.55 -0.53 -3.57
C ILE A 362 22.09 -1.91 -3.20
N GLY A 363 21.40 -2.63 -2.32
CA GLY A 363 21.86 -3.90 -1.76
C GLY A 363 21.74 -5.10 -2.71
N SER A 364 21.10 -4.92 -3.86
CA SER A 364 20.98 -5.93 -4.93
C SER A 364 21.13 -5.27 -6.31
N ASP A 365 20.26 -5.56 -7.27
CA ASP A 365 20.36 -5.10 -8.65
C ASP A 365 19.83 -3.66 -8.86
N LEU A 366 20.47 -2.89 -9.75
CA LEU A 366 19.89 -1.71 -10.39
C LEU A 366 19.36 -2.11 -11.77
N ILE A 367 18.03 -2.12 -11.93
CA ILE A 367 17.33 -2.52 -13.16
C ILE A 367 16.52 -1.34 -13.69
N LEU A 368 16.96 -0.78 -14.81
CA LEU A 368 16.23 0.25 -15.55
C LEU A 368 15.89 -0.28 -16.93
N GLN A 369 14.60 -0.53 -17.17
CA GLN A 369 14.15 -1.16 -18.41
C GLN A 369 12.92 -0.50 -19.02
N LYS A 370 12.94 -0.32 -20.36
CA LYS A 370 11.80 0.22 -21.13
C LYS A 370 11.29 1.55 -20.57
N THR A 371 12.20 2.42 -20.12
CA THR A 371 11.87 3.75 -19.59
C THR A 371 12.07 4.84 -20.65
N CYS A 372 11.61 6.05 -20.34
CA CYS A 372 11.87 7.26 -21.14
C CYS A 372 13.03 8.10 -20.60
N LEU A 373 13.88 7.51 -19.76
CA LEU A 373 15.04 8.19 -19.18
C LEU A 373 15.96 8.70 -20.30
N ASN A 374 16.35 9.98 -20.21
CA ASN A 374 17.37 10.57 -21.07
C ASN A 374 18.76 10.52 -20.44
N SER A 375 18.83 10.45 -19.12
CA SER A 375 20.03 10.44 -18.30
C SER A 375 19.75 9.71 -16.98
N LEU A 376 20.82 9.38 -16.25
CA LEU A 376 20.74 8.84 -14.90
C LEU A 376 20.87 9.94 -13.81
N ASN A 377 20.57 11.19 -14.17
CA ASN A 377 20.66 12.32 -13.25
C ASN A 377 19.82 12.04 -12.00
N GLY A 378 20.45 12.14 -10.83
CA GLY A 378 19.91 11.69 -9.56
C GLY A 378 20.78 10.61 -8.90
N LEU A 379 21.63 9.91 -9.65
CA LEU A 379 22.50 8.84 -9.10
C LEU A 379 23.94 9.26 -8.78
N GLN A 380 24.23 10.56 -8.72
CA GLN A 380 25.61 11.07 -8.56
C GLN A 380 26.23 10.82 -7.16
N SER A 381 25.44 10.36 -6.20
CA SER A 381 25.89 10.01 -4.85
C SER A 381 26.04 8.50 -4.64
N LEU A 382 25.71 7.70 -5.66
CA LEU A 382 25.68 6.25 -5.57
C LEU A 382 27.11 5.70 -5.47
N ASN A 383 27.40 4.93 -4.43
CA ASN A 383 28.72 4.32 -4.22
C ASN A 383 28.72 2.82 -4.50
N GLU A 384 27.55 2.18 -4.37
CA GLU A 384 27.46 0.72 -4.37
C GLU A 384 26.16 0.23 -5.01
N ILE A 385 26.32 -0.73 -5.92
CA ILE A 385 25.32 -1.66 -6.43
C ILE A 385 25.87 -3.05 -6.09
N ALA A 386 25.43 -3.63 -4.98
CA ALA A 386 25.97 -4.92 -4.52
C ALA A 386 25.64 -6.08 -5.48
N GLY A 387 24.61 -5.93 -6.31
CA GLY A 387 24.26 -6.82 -7.41
C GLY A 387 24.69 -6.29 -8.78
N SER A 388 23.78 -6.43 -9.74
CA SER A 388 24.01 -6.18 -11.17
C SER A 388 23.57 -4.78 -11.58
N LEU A 389 24.27 -4.19 -12.55
CA LEU A 389 23.80 -3.01 -13.27
C LEU A 389 23.17 -3.44 -14.60
N LYS A 390 21.85 -3.27 -14.75
CA LYS A 390 21.06 -3.67 -15.91
C LYS A 390 20.33 -2.48 -16.52
N LEU A 391 20.83 -1.99 -17.66
CA LEU A 391 20.25 -0.90 -18.44
C LEU A 391 19.77 -1.46 -19.78
N THR A 392 18.46 -1.70 -19.91
CA THR A 392 17.92 -2.39 -21.10
C THR A 392 16.78 -1.65 -21.77
N GLU A 393 16.83 -1.51 -23.10
CA GLU A 393 15.73 -0.94 -23.88
C GLU A 393 15.27 0.47 -23.43
N ASN A 394 16.16 1.31 -22.90
CA ASN A 394 15.87 2.70 -22.55
C ASN A 394 16.09 3.59 -23.78
N LEU A 395 15.02 3.81 -24.54
CA LEU A 395 15.08 4.35 -25.90
C LEU A 395 15.63 5.78 -26.00
N PHE A 396 15.62 6.54 -24.90
CA PHE A 396 16.05 7.93 -24.87
C PHE A 396 17.37 8.18 -24.14
N LEU A 397 17.93 7.15 -23.49
CA LEU A 397 19.12 7.27 -22.65
C LEU A 397 20.34 7.55 -23.56
N SER A 398 20.99 8.71 -23.38
CA SER A 398 22.11 9.14 -24.24
C SER A 398 23.49 8.98 -23.62
N ASP A 399 23.57 9.07 -22.29
CA ASP A 399 24.83 9.04 -21.55
C ASP A 399 24.64 8.47 -20.13
N LEU A 400 25.75 8.02 -19.53
CA LEU A 400 25.81 7.54 -18.15
C LEU A 400 26.61 8.50 -17.25
N SER A 401 26.74 9.78 -17.62
CA SER A 401 27.64 10.74 -16.94
C SER A 401 27.40 10.91 -15.43
N SER A 402 26.21 10.56 -14.95
CA SER A 402 25.88 10.54 -13.53
C SER A 402 26.64 9.47 -12.73
N LEU A 403 27.29 8.52 -13.40
CA LEU A 403 28.16 7.48 -12.82
C LEU A 403 29.65 7.74 -13.12
N GLU A 404 30.02 8.99 -13.41
CA GLU A 404 31.41 9.44 -13.59
C GLU A 404 32.12 9.62 -12.23
N HIS A 405 32.12 8.56 -11.43
CA HIS A 405 32.82 8.42 -10.17
C HIS A 405 32.97 6.92 -9.84
N PRO A 406 33.78 6.52 -8.85
CA PRO A 406 33.84 5.14 -8.42
C PRO A 406 32.47 4.63 -7.95
N VAL A 407 32.01 3.51 -8.50
CA VAL A 407 30.83 2.76 -8.03
C VAL A 407 31.19 1.29 -8.00
N TYR A 408 30.98 0.62 -6.86
CA TYR A 408 31.13 -0.83 -6.79
C TYR A 408 29.93 -1.51 -7.46
N ILE A 409 30.19 -2.39 -8.43
CA ILE A 409 29.18 -3.25 -9.06
C ILE A 409 29.56 -4.70 -8.75
N GLY A 410 28.74 -5.38 -7.96
CA GLY A 410 29.09 -6.66 -7.35
C GLY A 410 28.77 -7.92 -8.17
N ALA A 411 27.93 -7.81 -9.20
CA ALA A 411 27.55 -8.92 -10.07
C ALA A 411 27.71 -8.55 -11.56
N ASP A 412 26.67 -8.72 -12.38
CA ASP A 412 26.75 -8.57 -13.84
C ASP A 412 26.64 -7.11 -14.30
N LEU A 413 27.27 -6.79 -15.44
CA LEU A 413 27.05 -5.55 -16.18
C LEU A 413 26.34 -5.85 -17.50
N LEU A 414 25.12 -5.35 -17.65
CA LEU A 414 24.28 -5.52 -18.83
C LEU A 414 23.79 -4.16 -19.34
N ILE A 415 24.32 -3.71 -20.48
CA ILE A 415 23.92 -2.48 -21.16
C ILE A 415 23.53 -2.87 -22.59
N THR A 416 22.23 -3.07 -22.83
CA THR A 416 21.76 -3.58 -24.12
C THR A 416 20.52 -2.87 -24.66
N GLY A 417 20.47 -2.68 -25.97
CA GLY A 417 19.29 -2.15 -26.65
C GLY A 417 18.96 -0.70 -26.29
N ASN A 418 19.96 0.12 -25.95
CA ASN A 418 19.79 1.55 -25.68
C ASN A 418 20.25 2.36 -26.92
N PRO A 419 19.39 2.58 -27.93
CA PRO A 419 19.80 3.02 -29.28
C PRO A 419 20.37 4.43 -29.36
N LEU A 420 20.21 5.26 -28.31
CA LEU A 420 20.78 6.61 -28.24
C LEU A 420 22.00 6.71 -27.31
N LEU A 421 22.34 5.64 -26.58
CA LEU A 421 23.42 5.66 -25.61
C LEU A 421 24.77 5.58 -26.33
N SER A 422 25.49 6.70 -26.39
CA SER A 422 26.82 6.82 -27.02
C SER A 422 27.95 7.12 -26.04
N GLU A 423 27.63 7.52 -24.81
CA GLU A 423 28.61 7.89 -23.77
C GLU A 423 28.39 7.04 -22.49
N CYS A 424 28.99 5.86 -22.46
CA CYS A 424 28.89 4.90 -21.34
C CYS A 424 30.25 4.50 -20.75
N ALA A 425 31.36 4.98 -21.34
CA ALA A 425 32.71 4.80 -20.82
C ALA A 425 32.97 5.75 -19.64
N VAL A 426 32.14 5.63 -18.62
CA VAL A 426 32.24 6.40 -17.38
C VAL A 426 33.07 5.66 -16.35
N GLN A 427 33.58 6.36 -15.34
CA GLN A 427 34.47 5.76 -14.34
C GLN A 427 33.92 4.45 -13.75
N ALA A 428 32.65 4.39 -13.36
CA ALA A 428 32.03 3.16 -12.83
C ALA A 428 32.13 1.97 -13.81
N VAL A 429 31.87 2.21 -15.10
CA VAL A 429 31.92 1.17 -16.14
C VAL A 429 33.37 0.78 -16.43
N CYS A 430 34.28 1.75 -16.57
CA CYS A 430 35.69 1.50 -16.82
C CYS A 430 36.36 0.73 -15.68
N ASP A 431 36.07 1.08 -14.43
CA ASP A 431 36.59 0.38 -13.25
C ASP A 431 36.07 -1.08 -13.22
N TYR A 432 34.80 -1.30 -13.59
CA TYR A 432 34.23 -2.65 -13.70
C TYR A 432 34.90 -3.48 -14.81
N LEU A 433 35.14 -2.91 -16.00
CA LEU A 433 35.80 -3.63 -17.10
C LEU A 433 37.24 -4.05 -16.76
N LEU A 434 37.95 -3.30 -15.91
CA LEU A 434 39.29 -3.66 -15.44
C LEU A 434 39.29 -4.85 -14.48
N SER A 435 38.22 -5.02 -13.71
CA SER A 435 38.11 -6.07 -12.68
C SER A 435 36.65 -6.53 -12.53
N PRO A 436 36.11 -7.27 -13.52
CA PRO A 436 34.70 -7.66 -13.51
C PRO A 436 34.40 -8.63 -12.39
N ALA A 437 33.30 -8.38 -11.68
CA ALA A 437 32.78 -9.28 -10.65
C ALA A 437 31.87 -10.38 -11.25
N GLY A 438 31.27 -10.13 -12.43
CA GLY A 438 30.39 -11.04 -13.14
C GLY A 438 30.57 -10.97 -14.66
N SER A 439 29.51 -11.29 -15.39
CA SER A 439 29.48 -11.19 -16.85
C SER A 439 29.43 -9.74 -17.33
N ILE A 440 29.86 -9.52 -18.58
CA ILE A 440 29.80 -8.24 -19.28
C ILE A 440 29.03 -8.46 -20.57
N THR A 441 27.97 -7.70 -20.76
CA THR A 441 27.22 -7.63 -22.02
C THR A 441 26.97 -6.17 -22.38
N ILE A 442 27.62 -5.70 -23.45
CA ILE A 442 27.42 -4.37 -24.02
C ILE A 442 27.19 -4.58 -25.53
N GLU A 443 25.94 -4.41 -25.97
CA GLU A 443 25.53 -4.65 -27.36
C GLU A 443 24.28 -3.85 -27.73
N ASP A 444 24.00 -3.69 -29.02
CA ASP A 444 22.79 -3.03 -29.54
C ASP A 444 22.55 -1.60 -29.01
N ASN A 445 23.61 -0.87 -28.67
CA ASN A 445 23.58 0.56 -28.31
C ASN A 445 24.13 1.45 -29.44
N ALA A 446 24.16 2.77 -29.23
CA ALA A 446 24.73 3.70 -30.21
C ALA A 446 26.26 3.57 -30.30
N PRO A 447 26.89 4.00 -31.42
CA PRO A 447 28.35 4.01 -31.56
C PRO A 447 29.02 4.76 -30.40
N GLY A 448 30.11 4.21 -29.88
CA GLY A 448 30.76 4.63 -28.62
C GLY A 448 30.42 3.70 -27.45
N CYS A 449 29.28 3.01 -27.54
CA CYS A 449 28.78 2.03 -26.57
C CYS A 449 28.23 0.76 -27.23
N ALA A 450 28.50 0.57 -28.53
CA ALA A 450 27.86 -0.51 -29.29
C ALA A 450 28.47 -1.88 -28.98
N THR A 451 29.71 -1.92 -28.49
CA THR A 451 30.42 -3.15 -28.11
C THR A 451 31.33 -2.92 -26.91
N VAL A 452 31.72 -3.99 -26.22
CA VAL A 452 32.70 -3.94 -25.12
C VAL A 452 34.05 -3.33 -25.57
N GLU A 453 34.53 -3.68 -26.77
CA GLU A 453 35.82 -3.20 -27.31
C GLU A 453 35.84 -1.67 -27.52
N GLU A 454 34.72 -1.09 -27.97
CA GLU A 454 34.57 0.37 -28.10
C GLU A 454 34.71 1.07 -26.74
N VAL A 455 34.05 0.53 -25.71
CA VAL A 455 34.07 1.08 -24.35
C VAL A 455 35.45 0.94 -23.72
N GLU A 456 36.08 -0.23 -23.83
CA GLU A 456 37.46 -0.45 -23.35
C GLU A 456 38.44 0.54 -24.00
N THR A 457 38.31 0.77 -25.31
CA THR A 457 39.14 1.75 -26.03
C THR A 457 38.92 3.15 -25.44
N ALA A 458 37.67 3.57 -25.26
CA ALA A 458 37.34 4.86 -24.67
C ALA A 458 37.88 5.02 -23.23
N CYS A 459 37.84 3.96 -22.41
CA CYS A 459 38.39 3.96 -21.05
C CYS A 459 39.93 4.14 -21.02
N THR A 460 40.65 3.66 -22.03
CA THR A 460 42.14 3.78 -22.10
C THR A 460 42.61 5.14 -22.60
N VAL A 461 41.80 5.82 -23.40
CA VAL A 461 42.04 7.19 -23.83
C VAL A 461 41.53 8.10 -22.71
N GLY A 462 42.20 8.07 -21.56
CA GLY A 462 41.93 9.00 -20.47
C GLY A 462 41.80 10.40 -21.04
N SER A 463 40.80 11.15 -20.59
CA SER A 463 40.38 12.48 -21.04
C SER A 463 41.51 13.52 -21.09
N THR A 464 42.41 13.38 -22.07
CA THR A 464 43.45 14.35 -22.41
C THR A 464 43.25 14.88 -23.82
N GLU A 465 42.01 15.21 -24.16
CA GLU A 465 41.74 16.32 -25.08
C GLU A 465 41.04 17.39 -24.24
N PRO A 466 41.44 18.67 -24.33
CA PRO A 466 40.86 19.73 -23.51
C PRO A 466 39.35 19.73 -23.72
N GLY A 467 38.63 19.42 -22.65
CA GLY A 467 37.18 19.36 -22.64
C GLY A 467 36.60 20.62 -23.26
N HIS A 468 36.05 20.48 -24.46
CA HIS A 468 34.99 21.37 -24.87
C HIS A 468 33.78 20.89 -24.09
N SER A 469 33.54 21.48 -22.92
CA SER A 469 32.35 21.17 -22.14
C SER A 469 31.15 21.54 -23.00
N TRP A 470 30.43 20.55 -23.53
CA TRP A 470 29.22 20.76 -24.33
C TRP A 470 28.08 21.44 -23.55
N GLN A 471 28.28 21.68 -22.26
CA GLN A 471 27.56 22.64 -21.43
C GLN A 471 27.63 24.10 -21.94
N THR A 472 28.52 24.45 -22.87
CA THR A 472 28.69 25.82 -23.40
C THR A 472 27.92 26.12 -24.69
N ILE A 473 27.21 25.15 -25.30
CA ILE A 473 26.35 25.46 -26.45
C ILE A 473 25.13 26.25 -25.97
N GLY A 474 25.19 27.57 -26.19
CA GLY A 474 24.14 28.53 -25.88
C GLY A 474 23.36 28.95 -27.12
N LEU A 475 22.04 29.07 -26.99
CA LEU A 475 21.15 29.61 -28.01
C LEU A 475 20.72 31.01 -27.62
N SER A 476 20.99 31.99 -28.48
CA SER A 476 20.76 33.41 -28.17
C SER A 476 20.25 34.17 -29.41
N PRO A 477 19.21 35.01 -29.29
CA PRO A 477 18.27 35.08 -28.19
C PRO A 477 17.37 33.83 -28.13
N ASN A 478 16.93 33.43 -26.93
CA ASN A 478 15.92 32.38 -26.75
C ASN A 478 14.98 32.82 -25.60
N PRO A 479 13.73 33.25 -25.88
CA PRO A 479 13.03 33.19 -27.18
C PRO A 479 13.63 34.07 -28.29
N THR A 480 13.40 33.69 -29.56
CA THR A 480 13.90 34.38 -30.77
C THR A 480 12.79 34.98 -31.64
N ASP A 481 13.06 36.16 -32.20
CA ASP A 481 12.20 36.90 -33.14
C ASP A 481 12.42 36.51 -34.62
N GLY A 482 13.23 35.47 -34.87
CA GLY A 482 13.50 34.95 -36.21
C GLY A 482 14.97 34.68 -36.45
N ARG A 483 15.87 35.23 -35.64
CA ARG A 483 17.31 34.96 -35.73
C ARG A 483 17.81 34.26 -34.47
N LEU A 484 18.47 33.11 -34.64
CA LEU A 484 19.02 32.32 -33.54
C LEU A 484 20.52 32.12 -33.71
N ASP A 485 21.32 32.79 -32.89
CA ASP A 485 22.77 32.61 -32.85
C ASP A 485 23.13 31.42 -31.94
N ILE A 486 24.10 30.61 -32.39
CA ILE A 486 24.56 29.40 -31.69
C ILE A 486 26.01 29.62 -31.25
N ALA A 487 26.20 29.76 -29.95
CA ALA A 487 27.52 29.88 -29.33
C ALA A 487 28.12 28.49 -29.04
N GLY A 488 29.45 28.41 -28.90
CA GLY A 488 30.14 27.17 -28.55
C GLY A 488 30.40 26.23 -29.73
N LEU A 489 30.37 26.76 -30.97
CA LEU A 489 30.69 26.02 -32.19
C LEU A 489 32.12 26.28 -32.71
N GLU A 490 32.95 26.98 -31.96
CA GLU A 490 34.33 27.29 -32.35
C GLU A 490 35.13 25.99 -32.59
N GLY A 491 35.69 25.86 -33.80
CA GLY A 491 36.49 24.68 -34.18
C GLY A 491 35.68 23.44 -34.58
N LEU A 492 34.35 23.54 -34.65
CA LEU A 492 33.47 22.44 -35.04
C LEU A 492 32.92 22.62 -36.46
N GLU A 493 32.62 21.51 -37.13
CA GLU A 493 31.90 21.49 -38.40
C GLU A 493 30.84 20.40 -38.42
N GLY A 494 29.76 20.62 -39.16
CA GLY A 494 28.63 19.70 -39.15
C GLY A 494 27.35 20.24 -39.79
N LEU A 495 26.22 19.70 -39.36
CA LEU A 495 24.86 20.04 -39.78
C LEU A 495 24.02 20.52 -38.58
N LEU A 496 23.19 21.51 -38.83
CA LEU A 496 22.18 22.04 -37.93
C LEU A 496 20.82 21.67 -38.51
N HIS A 497 19.97 20.98 -37.75
CA HIS A 497 18.58 20.74 -38.12
C HIS A 497 17.62 21.37 -37.11
N VAL A 498 16.62 22.09 -37.59
CA VAL A 498 15.51 22.56 -36.77
C VAL A 498 14.34 21.59 -36.91
N HIS A 499 13.82 21.10 -35.79
CA HIS A 499 12.71 20.15 -35.72
C HIS A 499 11.51 20.76 -34.99
N ASP A 500 10.31 20.42 -35.44
CA ASP A 500 9.09 20.63 -34.65
C ASP A 500 8.92 19.57 -33.53
N GLY A 501 7.87 19.73 -32.70
CA GLY A 501 7.56 18.79 -31.61
C GLY A 501 7.19 17.36 -32.05
N SER A 502 7.03 17.11 -33.35
CA SER A 502 6.84 15.77 -33.92
C SER A 502 8.13 15.17 -34.52
N GLY A 503 9.25 15.90 -34.46
CA GLY A 503 10.55 15.48 -34.98
C GLY A 503 10.77 15.80 -36.47
N ARG A 504 9.80 16.42 -37.15
CA ARG A 504 9.92 16.77 -38.57
C ARG A 504 10.95 17.88 -38.78
N ILE A 505 11.90 17.67 -39.69
CA ILE A 505 12.90 18.67 -40.07
C ILE A 505 12.23 19.80 -40.86
N LEU A 506 12.40 21.02 -40.37
CA LEU A 506 11.90 22.26 -40.96
C LEU A 506 12.99 23.06 -41.66
N LEU A 507 14.23 22.96 -41.16
CA LEU A 507 15.39 23.66 -41.69
C LEU A 507 16.63 22.79 -41.52
N GLU A 508 17.51 22.81 -42.52
CA GLU A 508 18.83 22.16 -42.51
C GLU A 508 19.89 23.15 -42.98
N GLN A 509 21.00 23.24 -42.26
CA GLN A 509 22.11 24.15 -42.57
C GLN A 509 23.44 23.53 -42.16
N SER A 510 24.44 23.53 -43.04
CA SER A 510 25.82 23.16 -42.67
C SER A 510 26.53 24.31 -41.95
N PHE A 511 27.47 23.96 -41.08
CA PHE A 511 28.30 24.93 -40.37
C PHE A 511 29.76 24.49 -40.29
N ALA A 512 30.64 25.48 -40.17
CA ALA A 512 32.05 25.31 -39.85
C ALA A 512 32.47 26.54 -39.02
N GLY A 513 32.44 26.41 -37.69
CA GLY A 513 32.55 27.51 -36.74
C GLY A 513 31.20 28.07 -36.26
N PRO A 514 31.21 29.27 -35.64
CA PRO A 514 30.00 29.95 -35.15
C PRO A 514 28.93 30.05 -36.23
N ALA A 515 27.67 29.80 -35.85
CA ALA A 515 26.55 29.73 -36.77
C ALA A 515 25.34 30.52 -36.28
N THR A 516 24.57 31.02 -37.24
CA THR A 516 23.27 31.64 -37.03
C THR A 516 22.25 30.94 -37.91
N ILE A 517 21.06 30.68 -37.37
CA ILE A 517 19.91 30.16 -38.11
C ILE A 517 18.87 31.28 -38.31
N ASP A 518 18.36 31.39 -39.53
CA ASP A 518 17.21 32.23 -39.86
C ASP A 518 15.93 31.39 -39.87
N LEU A 519 15.01 31.76 -38.99
CA LEU A 519 13.72 31.13 -38.70
C LEU A 519 12.55 32.00 -39.18
N GLY A 520 12.80 33.02 -40.01
CA GLY A 520 11.78 33.96 -40.47
C GLY A 520 10.61 33.32 -41.24
N THR A 521 10.80 32.10 -41.75
CA THR A 521 9.77 31.32 -42.47
C THR A 521 9.05 30.30 -41.58
N ILE A 522 9.47 30.13 -40.32
CA ILE A 522 8.91 29.19 -39.36
C ILE A 522 7.92 29.92 -38.46
N ALA A 523 6.76 29.32 -38.23
CA ALA A 523 5.72 29.88 -37.37
C ALA A 523 6.19 30.00 -35.90
N PRO A 524 5.57 30.86 -35.08
CA PRO A 524 5.81 30.87 -33.63
C PRO A 524 5.50 29.50 -33.01
N GLY A 525 6.34 29.06 -32.07
CA GLY A 525 6.20 27.74 -31.47
C GLY A 525 7.46 27.24 -30.76
N LEU A 526 7.35 26.02 -30.24
CA LEU A 526 8.45 25.31 -29.60
C LEU A 526 9.19 24.43 -30.60
N TYR A 527 10.51 24.57 -30.65
CA TYR A 527 11.37 23.87 -31.60
C TYR A 527 12.60 23.26 -30.91
N TYR A 528 13.20 22.29 -31.60
CA TYR A 528 14.45 21.66 -31.19
C TYR A 528 15.49 21.85 -32.28
N LEU A 529 16.67 22.34 -31.90
CA LEU A 529 17.84 22.38 -32.76
C LEU A 529 18.68 21.14 -32.49
N SER A 530 18.90 20.29 -33.50
CA SER A 530 19.93 19.26 -33.47
C SER A 530 21.20 19.74 -34.18
N ILE A 531 22.34 19.51 -33.55
CA ILE A 531 23.68 19.91 -33.98
C ILE A 531 24.46 18.62 -34.17
N ARG A 532 24.66 18.21 -35.42
CA ARG A 532 25.31 16.95 -35.78
C ARG A 532 26.70 17.22 -36.32
N THR A 533 27.72 16.70 -35.62
CA THR A 533 29.11 16.70 -36.09
C THR A 533 29.49 15.29 -36.56
N SER A 534 30.75 15.10 -36.99
CA SER A 534 31.29 13.77 -37.27
C SER A 534 31.43 12.88 -36.03
N LYS A 535 31.38 13.47 -34.82
CA LYS A 535 31.61 12.76 -33.55
C LYS A 535 30.34 12.53 -32.72
N GLN A 536 29.37 13.43 -32.76
CA GLN A 536 28.18 13.38 -31.90
C GLN A 536 27.02 14.24 -32.42
N THR A 537 25.83 14.05 -31.84
CA THR A 537 24.64 14.89 -32.08
C THR A 537 24.14 15.51 -30.76
N ILE A 538 23.96 16.82 -30.72
CA ILE A 538 23.42 17.54 -29.56
C ILE A 538 22.05 18.12 -29.90
N CYS A 539 21.08 18.00 -29.00
CA CYS A 539 19.79 18.67 -29.13
C CYS A 539 19.63 19.81 -28.11
N ARG A 540 19.06 20.94 -28.54
CA ARG A 540 18.74 22.10 -27.69
C ARG A 540 17.35 22.62 -28.01
N LYS A 541 16.57 22.92 -26.97
CA LYS A 541 15.22 23.46 -27.07
C LYS A 541 15.26 24.98 -27.21
N PHE A 542 14.45 25.55 -28.11
CA PHE A 542 14.25 27.00 -28.20
C PHE A 542 12.81 27.38 -28.56
N ILE A 543 12.45 28.64 -28.30
CA ILE A 543 11.12 29.20 -28.55
C ILE A 543 11.23 30.28 -29.64
N ARG A 544 10.37 30.20 -30.65
CA ARG A 544 10.18 31.24 -31.69
C ARG A 544 8.92 32.04 -31.37
N GLU A 545 9.04 33.36 -31.24
CA GLU A 545 7.91 34.27 -30.93
C GLU A 545 7.13 34.82 -32.13
#